data_AF-A0A535ARB9-F1
#
_entry.id   AF-A0A535ARB9-F1
#
_cell.length_a   1.000
_cell.length_b   1.000
_cell.length_c   1.000
_cell.angle_alpha   90.00
_cell.angle_beta   90.00
_cell.angle_gamma   90.00
#
_symmetry.space_group_name_H-M   'P 1'
#
loop_
_entity.id
_entity.type
_entity.pdbx_description
1 polymer ?
#
loop_
_entity_poly.entity_id
_entity_poly.type
_entity_poly.pdbx_seq_one_letter_code
_entity_poly.pdbx_strand_id
1 'polypeptide(L)'
;MSASKTTAGGARFSLRIAPVKLELSPGQTIQTIGYNGSVPGPLIRVKEGQQVIVDVRNGSDVPELVHWHGLYVPSEVDGAMEEGTPMVPPGRSQQYSF
;
A
#
# COMPACT_ATOMS: atom_id res chain seq x y z
N MET A 1 2.02 39.38 -5.65
CA MET A 1 3.02 38.59 -4.90
C MET A 1 2.66 37.13 -5.09
N SER A 2 3.46 36.39 -5.87
CA SER A 2 3.23 34.97 -6.13
C SER A 2 3.95 34.17 -5.05
N ALA A 3 3.20 33.48 -4.18
CA ALA A 3 3.80 32.62 -3.17
C ALA A 3 4.39 31.38 -3.86
N SER A 4 5.70 31.23 -3.75
CA SER A 4 6.42 30.01 -4.13
C SER A 4 5.86 28.84 -3.34
N LYS A 5 5.12 27.94 -4.02
CA LYS A 5 4.68 26.67 -3.44
C LYS A 5 5.93 25.81 -3.28
N THR A 6 6.51 25.82 -2.09
CA THR A 6 7.58 24.90 -1.72
C THR A 6 7.06 23.48 -1.92
N THR A 7 7.50 22.80 -2.97
CA THR A 7 7.29 21.36 -3.14
C THR A 7 8.07 20.67 -2.03
N ALA A 8 7.43 20.42 -0.91
CA ALA A 8 7.91 19.42 0.04
C ALA A 8 8.09 18.13 -0.77
N GLY A 9 9.31 17.59 -0.83
CA GLY A 9 9.61 16.39 -1.60
C GLY A 9 8.61 15.28 -1.27
N GLY A 10 7.93 14.75 -2.29
CA GLY A 10 6.91 13.72 -2.10
C GLY A 10 7.51 12.48 -1.42
N ALA A 11 6.75 11.87 -0.51
CA ALA A 11 7.13 10.62 0.12
C ALA A 11 6.83 9.47 -0.85
N ARG A 12 7.84 8.66 -1.19
CA ARG A 12 7.66 7.50 -2.07
C ARG A 12 7.95 6.20 -1.32
N PHE A 13 7.04 5.24 -1.45
CA PHE A 13 7.16 3.92 -0.84
C PHE A 13 6.93 2.81 -1.87
N SER A 14 7.44 1.62 -1.55
CA SER A 14 7.16 0.40 -2.30
C SER A 14 6.55 -0.63 -1.34
N LEU A 15 5.42 -1.20 -1.72
CA LEU A 15 4.75 -2.29 -1.01
C LEU A 15 4.63 -3.49 -1.92
N ARG A 16 5.04 -4.66 -1.44
CA ARG A 16 4.83 -5.94 -2.11
C ARG A 16 3.90 -6.80 -1.27
N ILE A 17 2.75 -7.15 -1.85
CA ILE A 17 1.81 -8.12 -1.29
C ILE A 17 2.29 -9.50 -1.70
N ALA A 18 2.54 -10.41 -0.77
CA ALA A 18 2.97 -11.77 -1.11
C ALA A 18 2.74 -12.75 0.05
N PRO A 19 2.70 -14.06 -0.23
CA PRO A 19 2.74 -15.09 0.80
C PRO A 19 3.97 -14.96 1.70
N VAL A 20 3.74 -15.13 3.01
CA VAL A 20 4.76 -15.17 4.06
C VAL A 20 4.50 -16.36 4.98
N LYS A 21 5.56 -16.89 5.57
CA LYS A 21 5.48 -17.83 6.70
C LYS A 21 5.65 -17.03 7.99
N LEU A 22 4.71 -17.16 8.91
CA LEU A 22 4.72 -16.47 10.20
C LEU A 22 4.63 -17.50 11.32
N GLU A 23 5.60 -17.46 12.24
CA GLU A 23 5.51 -18.20 13.50
C GLU A 23 4.73 -17.35 14.51
N LEU A 24 3.53 -17.80 14.89
CA LEU A 24 2.65 -17.09 15.82
C LEU A 24 3.00 -17.37 17.28
N SER A 25 3.46 -18.58 17.55
CA SER A 25 3.92 -19.06 18.85
C SER A 25 4.88 -20.24 18.64
N PRO A 26 5.65 -20.67 19.65
CA PRO A 26 6.65 -21.73 19.49
C PRO A 26 6.07 -22.98 18.80
N GLY A 27 6.60 -23.29 17.61
CA GLY A 27 6.17 -24.45 16.82
C GLY A 27 4.86 -24.30 16.04
N GLN A 28 4.20 -23.14 16.11
CA GLN A 28 2.97 -22.83 15.36
C GLN A 28 3.27 -21.84 14.24
N THR A 29 3.51 -22.38 13.04
CA THR A 29 3.71 -21.59 11.82
C THR A 29 2.48 -21.61 10.92
N ILE A 30 2.08 -20.44 10.44
CA ILE A 30 1.03 -20.29 9.43
C ILE A 30 1.60 -19.76 8.12
N GLN A 31 0.87 -20.00 7.03
CA GLN A 31 1.05 -19.29 5.77
C GLN A 31 -0.04 -18.22 5.67
N THR A 32 0.36 -16.99 5.39
CA THR A 32 -0.57 -15.86 5.25
C THR A 32 -0.04 -14.89 4.21
N ILE A 33 -0.80 -13.85 3.88
CA ILE A 33 -0.38 -12.74 3.03
C ILE A 33 0.19 -11.63 3.90
N GLY A 34 1.34 -11.09 3.50
CA GLY A 34 2.01 -10.00 4.20
C GLY A 34 2.50 -8.92 3.24
N TYR A 35 2.93 -7.81 3.82
CA TYR A 35 3.55 -6.71 3.09
C TYR A 35 5.06 -6.75 3.30
N ASN A 36 5.83 -6.69 2.21
CA ASN A 36 7.30 -6.67 2.24
C ASN A 36 7.92 -7.83 3.03
N GLY A 37 7.28 -9.01 3.02
CA GLY A 37 7.81 -10.21 3.65
C GLY A 37 7.53 -10.33 5.15
N SER A 38 6.74 -9.43 5.74
CA SER A 38 6.41 -9.47 7.17
C SER A 38 4.91 -9.28 7.44
N VAL A 39 4.52 -9.74 8.63
CA VAL A 39 3.26 -9.41 9.29
C VAL A 39 3.60 -9.09 10.76
N PRO A 40 3.33 -7.87 11.27
CA PRO A 40 2.79 -6.72 10.54
C PRO A 40 3.67 -6.23 9.38
N GLY A 41 3.06 -5.51 8.44
CA GLY A 41 3.77 -4.86 7.33
C GLY A 41 4.68 -3.70 7.79
N PRO A 42 5.38 -3.04 6.85
CA PRO A 42 6.27 -1.92 7.17
C PRO A 42 5.49 -0.70 7.68
N LEU A 43 6.11 0.05 8.60
CA LEU A 43 5.59 1.35 9.03
C LEU A 43 5.72 2.37 7.89
N ILE A 44 4.60 2.90 7.42
CA ILE A 44 4.54 4.09 6.58
C ILE A 44 4.29 5.30 7.47
N ARG A 45 5.21 6.26 7.48
CA ARG A 45 5.09 7.50 8.26
C ARG A 45 5.33 8.69 7.35
N VAL A 46 4.34 9.58 7.30
CA VAL A 46 4.34 10.78 6.46
C VAL A 46 3.95 12.00 7.29
N LYS A 47 4.16 13.20 6.75
CA LYS A 47 3.65 14.44 7.34
C LYS A 47 2.34 14.83 6.67
N GLU A 48 1.45 15.46 7.42
CA GLU A 48 0.23 16.06 6.87
C GLU A 48 0.57 17.03 5.72
N GLY A 49 -0.22 16.98 4.64
CA GLY A 49 -0.04 17.81 3.45
C GLY A 49 1.12 17.38 2.53
N GLN A 50 1.86 16.32 2.87
CA GLN A 50 2.90 15.78 2.00
C GLN A 50 2.27 14.89 0.92
N GLN A 51 2.64 15.09 -0.35
CA GLN A 51 2.28 14.17 -1.42
C GLN A 51 2.88 12.79 -1.13
N VAL A 52 2.06 11.75 -1.19
CA VAL A 52 2.47 10.36 -1.02
C VAL A 52 2.30 9.63 -2.35
N ILE A 53 3.30 8.82 -2.69
CA ILE A 53 3.23 7.87 -3.79
C ILE A 53 3.59 6.49 -3.25
N VAL A 54 2.73 5.50 -3.45
CA VAL A 54 3.01 4.11 -3.11
C VAL A 54 2.92 3.24 -4.34
N ASP A 55 4.03 2.61 -4.71
CA ASP A 55 4.04 1.57 -5.74
C ASP A 55 3.71 0.23 -5.08
N VAL A 56 2.51 -0.27 -5.34
CA VAL A 56 2.04 -1.57 -4.85
C VAL A 56 2.30 -2.62 -5.92
N ARG A 57 3.06 -3.66 -5.59
CA ARG A 57 3.27 -4.85 -6.41
C ARG A 57 2.52 -6.04 -5.82
N ASN A 58 1.67 -6.65 -6.61
CA ASN A 58 1.03 -7.90 -6.25
C ASN A 58 1.95 -9.08 -6.63
N GLY A 59 2.42 -9.80 -5.61
CA GLY A 59 3.17 -11.04 -5.72
C GLY A 59 2.44 -12.25 -5.13
N SER A 60 1.13 -12.14 -4.85
CA SER A 60 0.23 -13.28 -4.62
C SER A 60 -0.29 -13.82 -5.96
N ASP A 61 -1.15 -14.84 -5.88
CA ASP A 61 -1.77 -15.55 -7.00
C ASP A 61 -3.21 -15.12 -7.28
N VAL A 62 -3.74 -14.18 -6.50
CA VAL A 62 -5.10 -13.61 -6.65
C VAL A 62 -5.04 -12.09 -6.85
N PRO A 63 -6.06 -11.44 -7.43
CA PRO A 63 -6.13 -9.98 -7.47
C PRO A 63 -6.18 -9.39 -6.06
N GLU A 64 -5.43 -8.31 -5.82
CA GLU A 64 -5.28 -7.66 -4.52
C GLU A 64 -5.60 -6.16 -4.57
N LEU A 65 -5.83 -5.56 -3.40
CA LEU A 65 -5.95 -4.12 -3.19
C LEU A 65 -5.28 -3.71 -1.88
N VAL A 66 -4.96 -2.42 -1.76
CA VAL A 66 -4.59 -1.79 -0.48
C VAL A 66 -5.59 -0.69 -0.20
N HIS A 67 -6.32 -0.81 0.92
CA HIS A 67 -7.20 0.25 1.41
C HIS A 67 -6.48 1.12 2.45
N TRP A 68 -6.56 2.43 2.27
CA TRP A 68 -5.88 3.42 3.12
C TRP A 68 -6.78 3.87 4.26
N HIS A 69 -7.02 2.96 5.21
CA HIS A 69 -7.97 3.17 6.30
C HIS A 69 -7.79 4.54 6.99
N GLY A 70 -8.82 5.38 6.90
CA GLY A 70 -8.91 6.68 7.56
C GLY A 70 -8.39 7.87 6.74
N LEU A 71 -7.87 7.67 5.53
CA LEU A 71 -7.53 8.77 4.63
C LEU A 71 -8.76 9.26 3.84
N TYR A 72 -8.81 10.56 3.58
CA TYR A 72 -9.78 11.15 2.65
C TYR A 72 -9.12 11.34 1.29
N VAL A 73 -9.34 10.41 0.37
CA VAL A 73 -8.70 10.34 -0.96
C VAL A 73 -9.72 10.02 -2.07
N PRO A 74 -9.41 10.29 -3.35
CA PRO A 74 -10.28 9.90 -4.46
C PRO A 74 -10.50 8.37 -4.53
N SER A 75 -11.67 7.93 -4.99
CA SER A 75 -12.04 6.50 -5.00
C SER A 75 -11.18 5.66 -5.94
N GLU A 76 -10.50 6.27 -6.92
CA GLU A 76 -9.57 5.57 -7.81
C GLU A 76 -8.30 5.08 -7.10
N VAL A 77 -8.00 5.62 -5.91
CA VAL A 77 -6.83 5.29 -5.09
C VAL A 77 -7.19 4.93 -3.65
N ASP A 78 -8.47 4.77 -3.32
CA ASP A 78 -8.89 4.47 -1.94
C ASP A 78 -8.63 3.01 -1.52
N GLY A 79 -8.76 2.07 -2.46
CA GLY A 79 -8.64 0.63 -2.19
C GLY A 79 -9.96 -0.12 -2.02
N ALA A 80 -11.07 0.44 -2.52
CA ALA A 80 -12.40 -0.16 -2.52
C ALA A 80 -12.83 -0.48 -3.96
N MET A 81 -12.94 -1.78 -4.29
CA MET A 81 -13.29 -2.24 -5.65
C MET A 81 -14.70 -1.77 -6.04
N GLU A 82 -15.62 -1.83 -5.11
CA GLU A 82 -17.03 -1.44 -5.23
C GLU A 82 -17.21 0.07 -5.50
N GLU A 83 -16.23 0.89 -5.13
CA GLU A 83 -16.20 2.33 -5.38
C GLU A 83 -15.34 2.74 -6.59
N GLY A 84 -14.74 1.75 -7.27
CA GLY A 84 -14.04 1.95 -8.54
C GLY A 84 -12.51 1.91 -8.47
N THR A 85 -11.90 1.58 -7.33
CA THR A 85 -10.44 1.34 -7.30
C THR A 85 -10.09 0.12 -8.17
N PRO A 86 -9.18 0.24 -9.15
CA PRO A 86 -8.74 -0.90 -9.94
C PRO A 86 -7.97 -1.92 -9.09
N MET A 87 -8.35 -3.20 -9.17
CA MET A 87 -7.59 -4.30 -8.57
C MET A 87 -6.16 -4.34 -9.12
N VAL A 88 -5.19 -4.77 -8.31
CA VAL A 88 -3.83 -5.08 -8.75
C VAL A 88 -3.77 -6.56 -9.14
N PRO A 89 -3.69 -6.94 -10.43
CA PRO A 89 -3.67 -8.35 -10.82
C PRO A 89 -2.37 -9.06 -10.37
N PRO A 90 -2.37 -10.40 -10.27
CA PRO A 90 -1.17 -11.17 -9.95
C PRO A 90 0.03 -10.80 -10.82
N GLY A 91 1.18 -10.56 -10.19
CA GLY A 91 2.43 -10.19 -10.86
C GLY A 91 2.50 -8.76 -11.40
N ARG A 92 1.44 -7.95 -11.25
CA ARG A 92 1.37 -6.57 -11.74
C ARG A 92 1.64 -5.56 -10.61
N SER A 93 1.70 -4.29 -10.99
CA SER A 93 1.86 -3.18 -10.07
C SER A 93 0.86 -2.08 -10.35
N GLN A 94 0.44 -1.39 -9.30
CA GLN A 94 -0.44 -0.23 -9.33
C GLN A 94 0.20 0.87 -8.49
N GLN A 95 0.12 2.10 -8.98
CA GLN A 95 0.55 3.27 -8.22
C GLN A 95 -0.66 3.91 -7.55
N TYR A 96 -0.50 4.20 -6.26
CA TYR A 96 -1.39 5.02 -5.47
C TYR A 96 -0.70 6.38 -5.28
N SER A 97 -1.39 7.47 -5.63
CA SER A 97 -0.87 8.83 -5.45
C SER A 97 -1.96 9.67 -4.81
N PHE A 98 -1.69 10.19 -3.62
CA PHE A 98 -2.61 11.04 -2.84
C PHE A 98 -1.85 12.06 -2.01
#